data_AF-A0A4V3YWD9-F1
#
_entry.id   AF-A0A4V3YWD9-F1
#
_cell.length_a   1.000
_cell.length_b   1.000
_cell.length_c   1.000
_cell.angle_alpha   90.00
_cell.angle_beta   90.00
_cell.angle_gamma   90.00
#
_symmetry.space_group_name_H-M   'P 1'
#
loop_
_entity.id
_entity.type
_entity.pdbx_description
1 polymer ?
#
loop_
_entity_poly.entity_id
_entity_poly.type
_entity_poly.pdbx_seq_one_letter_code
_entity_poly.pdbx_strand_id
1 'polypeptide(L)'
;MNATVSITPYTPTQKNGQIVCNLLFDELLESVQAVSRAIDHGQKDGVKSPDQIWPETTIGWNCESAIALVIRDLETLKGHSYDLTDLSSRVFQVESALSVIRAVAPESAGYVCRTLDGAIKLAGVAGCLIMDCIAPGKPSSAKIEPEVRRAARRANKEAAHA
;
A
#
# COMPACT_ATOMS: atom_id res chain seq x y z
N MET A 1 -12.94 -34.77 -16.75
CA MET A 1 -13.71 -33.60 -17.25
C MET A 1 -13.20 -32.37 -16.51
N ASN A 2 -12.45 -31.49 -17.18
CA ASN A 2 -11.95 -30.26 -16.58
C ASN A 2 -13.08 -29.23 -16.54
N ALA A 3 -13.53 -28.88 -15.34
CA ALA A 3 -14.44 -27.76 -15.14
C ALA A 3 -13.63 -26.48 -15.35
N THR A 4 -13.83 -25.83 -16.50
CA THR A 4 -13.37 -24.47 -16.74
C THR A 4 -14.15 -23.57 -15.77
N VAL A 5 -13.55 -23.25 -14.63
CA VAL A 5 -14.11 -22.31 -13.66
C VAL A 5 -14.14 -20.94 -14.34
N SER A 6 -15.32 -20.56 -14.83
CA SER A 6 -15.61 -19.20 -15.28
C SER A 6 -15.54 -18.30 -14.04
N ILE A 7 -14.44 -17.56 -13.91
CA ILE A 7 -14.30 -16.54 -12.87
C ILE A 7 -15.09 -15.33 -13.34
N THR A 8 -16.30 -15.17 -12.84
CA THR A 8 -17.07 -13.93 -13.03
C THR A 8 -16.21 -12.76 -12.54
N PRO A 9 -16.02 -11.69 -13.34
CA PRO A 9 -15.34 -10.48 -12.88
C PRO A 9 -16.06 -9.95 -11.63
N TYR A 10 -15.35 -9.83 -10.52
CA TYR A 10 -15.93 -9.32 -9.27
C TYR A 10 -16.33 -7.86 -9.47
N THR A 11 -17.60 -7.57 -9.21
CA THR A 11 -18.14 -6.22 -9.23
C THR A 11 -18.38 -5.84 -7.75
N PRO A 12 -17.54 -4.98 -7.16
CA PRO A 12 -17.67 -4.62 -5.74
C PRO A 12 -19.02 -3.93 -5.50
N THR A 13 -19.77 -4.35 -4.47
CA THR A 13 -20.90 -3.57 -3.95
C THR A 13 -20.39 -2.54 -2.94
N GLN A 14 -21.10 -1.42 -2.70
CA GLN A 14 -20.66 -0.40 -1.71
C GLN A 14 -20.35 -0.97 -0.32
N LYS A 15 -21.17 -1.90 0.19
CA LYS A 15 -20.95 -2.56 1.48
C LYS A 15 -19.66 -3.41 1.51
N ASN A 16 -19.34 -4.08 0.41
CA ASN A 16 -18.11 -4.86 0.29
C ASN A 16 -16.89 -3.98 0.01
N GLY A 17 -17.09 -2.82 -0.63
CA GLY A 17 -16.06 -1.82 -0.89
C GLY A 17 -15.40 -1.34 0.39
N GLN A 18 -16.16 -1.06 1.44
CA GLN A 18 -15.61 -0.63 2.73
C GLN A 18 -14.72 -1.71 3.38
N ILE A 19 -15.12 -2.98 3.32
CA ILE A 19 -14.35 -4.10 3.88
C ILE A 19 -13.04 -4.29 3.12
N VAL A 20 -13.10 -4.26 1.78
CA VAL A 20 -11.92 -4.31 0.92
C VAL A 20 -10.99 -3.14 1.21
N CYS A 21 -11.52 -1.92 1.36
CA CYS A 21 -10.74 -0.74 1.74
C CYS A 21 -10.02 -0.96 3.08
N ASN A 22 -10.74 -1.42 4.12
CA ASN A 22 -10.14 -1.63 5.45
C ASN A 22 -8.98 -2.63 5.42
N LEU A 23 -9.12 -3.73 4.67
CA LEU A 23 -8.06 -4.74 4.56
C LEU A 23 -6.88 -4.25 3.71
N LEU A 24 -7.14 -3.48 2.65
CA LEU A 24 -6.09 -2.81 1.89
C LEU A 24 -5.35 -1.78 2.75
N PHE A 25 -6.05 -1.05 3.63
CA PHE A 25 -5.42 -0.13 4.56
C PHE A 25 -4.56 -0.84 5.59
N ASP A 26 -4.99 -2.00 6.10
CA ASP A 26 -4.18 -2.80 7.02
C ASP A 26 -2.87 -3.27 6.36
N GLU A 27 -2.96 -3.80 5.15
CA GLU A 27 -1.80 -4.27 4.39
C GLU A 27 -0.86 -3.11 4.01
N LEU A 28 -1.43 -1.96 3.62
CA LEU A 28 -0.67 -0.77 3.31
C LEU A 28 0.01 -0.18 4.55
N LEU A 29 -0.69 -0.13 5.69
CA LEU A 29 -0.13 0.33 6.95
C LEU A 29 1.03 -0.56 7.40
N GLU A 30 0.88 -1.89 7.34
CA GLU A 30 1.95 -2.84 7.65
C GLU A 30 3.18 -2.62 6.74
N SER A 31 2.95 -2.41 5.45
CA SER A 31 3.99 -2.16 4.45
C SER A 31 4.73 -0.84 4.69
N VAL A 32 4.01 0.26 4.94
CA VAL A 32 4.63 1.57 5.24
C VAL A 32 5.35 1.54 6.59
N GLN A 33 4.82 0.85 7.60
CA GLN A 33 5.54 0.63 8.86
C GLN A 33 6.83 -0.19 8.65
N ALA A 34 6.85 -1.13 7.70
CA ALA A 34 8.08 -1.82 7.33
C ALA A 34 9.11 -0.88 6.69
N VAL A 35 8.68 0.10 5.89
CA VAL A 35 9.55 1.17 5.37
C VAL A 35 10.14 2.01 6.52
N SER A 36 9.29 2.44 7.46
CA SER A 36 9.75 3.19 8.64
C SER A 36 10.82 2.43 9.41
N ARG A 37 10.59 1.13 9.68
CA ARG A 37 11.59 0.27 10.29
C ARG A 37 12.84 0.16 9.44
N ALA A 38 12.74 0.00 8.12
CA ALA A 38 13.91 -0.11 7.25
C ALA A 38 14.81 1.13 7.31
N ILE A 39 14.22 2.33 7.39
CA ILE A 39 14.97 3.59 7.51
C ILE A 39 15.59 3.76 8.89
N ASP A 40 14.85 3.49 9.97
CA ASP A 40 15.41 3.51 11.35
C ASP A 40 16.55 2.49 11.50
N HIS A 41 16.39 1.30 10.92
CA HIS A 41 17.48 0.33 10.83
C HIS A 41 18.63 0.87 9.98
N GLY A 42 18.39 1.62 8.92
CA GLY A 42 19.45 2.19 8.09
C GLY A 42 20.22 3.35 8.72
N GLN A 43 19.64 4.02 9.71
CA GLN A 43 20.26 5.14 10.45
C GLN A 43 21.10 4.67 11.64
N LYS A 44 20.66 3.63 12.38
CA LYS A 44 21.37 3.16 13.59
C LYS A 44 22.79 2.67 13.29
N ASP A 45 23.78 3.45 13.72
CA ASP A 45 25.22 3.18 13.62
C ASP A 45 25.64 1.83 14.21
N GLY A 46 26.53 1.15 13.49
CA GLY A 46 27.08 -0.16 13.83
C GLY A 46 27.18 -1.03 12.59
N VAL A 47 28.27 -0.84 11.81
CA VAL A 47 28.61 -1.48 10.52
C VAL A 47 27.50 -2.40 9.98
N LYS A 48 26.46 -1.80 9.41
CA LYS A 48 25.43 -2.51 8.66
C LYS A 48 25.87 -2.67 7.21
N SER A 49 25.34 -3.67 6.53
CA SER A 49 25.60 -3.88 5.09
C SER A 49 25.30 -2.59 4.32
N PRO A 50 26.09 -2.20 3.30
CA PRO A 50 25.78 -1.05 2.44
C PRO A 50 24.34 -1.04 1.90
N ASP A 51 23.78 -2.23 1.65
CA ASP A 51 22.39 -2.47 1.23
C ASP A 51 21.34 -1.89 2.20
N GLN A 52 21.72 -1.58 3.43
CA GLN A 52 20.81 -1.10 4.48
C GLN A 52 21.07 0.34 4.90
N ILE A 53 22.15 0.98 4.45
CA ILE A 53 22.56 2.27 4.99
C ILE A 53 21.65 3.39 4.49
N TRP A 54 20.99 4.08 5.41
CA TRP A 54 20.27 5.32 5.13
C TRP A 54 21.05 6.49 5.75
N PRO A 55 21.64 7.38 4.95
CA PRO A 55 22.53 8.41 5.46
C PRO A 55 21.76 9.44 6.30
N GLU A 56 22.28 9.71 7.50
CA GLU A 56 21.78 10.75 8.40
C GLU A 56 22.04 12.14 7.82
N THR A 57 21.13 12.59 6.96
CA THR A 57 21.16 13.89 6.30
C THR A 57 19.86 14.63 6.60
N THR A 58 19.83 15.95 6.38
CA THR A 58 18.58 16.74 6.45
C THR A 58 17.48 16.15 5.56
N ILE A 59 17.87 15.62 4.39
CA ILE A 59 16.95 14.90 3.47
C ILE A 59 16.43 13.62 4.14
N GLY A 60 17.32 12.87 4.81
CA GLY A 60 16.94 11.67 5.57
C GLY A 60 15.93 11.94 6.68
N TRP A 61 16.13 12.96 7.51
CA TRP A 61 15.17 13.34 8.58
C TRP A 61 13.81 13.80 8.03
N ASN A 62 13.81 14.52 6.90
CA ASN A 62 12.59 14.90 6.22
C ASN A 62 11.81 13.68 5.70
N CYS A 63 12.52 12.64 5.21
CA CYS A 63 11.88 11.40 4.76
C CYS A 63 11.27 10.61 5.91
N GLU A 64 11.97 10.51 7.04
CA GLU A 64 11.45 9.86 8.25
C GLU A 64 10.17 10.55 8.75
N SER A 65 10.20 11.88 8.81
CA SER A 65 9.03 12.70 9.17
C SER A 65 7.88 12.52 8.18
N ALA A 66 8.17 12.47 6.87
CA ALA A 66 7.17 12.22 5.84
C ALA A 66 6.51 10.85 5.99
N ILE A 67 7.27 9.79 6.33
CA ILE A 67 6.71 8.45 6.55
C ILE A 67 5.84 8.42 7.80
N ALA A 68 6.27 9.08 8.89
CA ALA A 68 5.45 9.17 10.09
C ALA A 68 4.10 9.86 9.82
N LEU A 69 4.09 10.90 8.98
CA LEU A 69 2.86 11.55 8.52
C LEU A 69 1.99 10.60 7.68
N VAL A 70 2.58 9.87 6.74
CA VAL A 70 1.86 8.86 5.93
C VAL A 70 1.21 7.79 6.80
N ILE A 71 1.92 7.26 7.80
CA ILE A 71 1.39 6.27 8.75
C ILE A 71 0.19 6.84 9.49
N ARG A 72 0.32 8.06 10.04
CA ARG A 72 -0.76 8.73 10.76
C ARG A 72 -1.98 8.99 9.88
N ASP A 73 -1.76 9.39 8.63
CA ASP A 73 -2.83 9.62 7.66
C ASP A 73 -3.57 8.30 7.37
N LEU A 74 -2.84 7.20 7.13
CA LEU A 74 -3.45 5.87 6.92
C LEU A 74 -4.25 5.38 8.14
N GLU A 75 -3.73 5.56 9.35
CA GLU A 75 -4.46 5.23 10.59
C GLU A 75 -5.76 6.05 10.72
N THR A 76 -5.70 7.34 10.36
CA THR A 76 -6.87 8.21 10.34
C THR A 76 -7.90 7.74 9.32
N LEU A 77 -7.45 7.35 8.12
CA LEU A 77 -8.30 6.85 7.04
C LEU A 77 -9.02 5.54 7.42
N LYS A 78 -8.33 4.64 8.12
CA LYS A 78 -8.93 3.39 8.63
C LYS A 78 -10.05 3.63 9.65
N GLY A 79 -9.96 4.70 10.44
CA GLY A 79 -10.88 4.98 11.55
C GLY A 79 -12.22 5.62 11.17
N HIS A 80 -12.44 5.99 9.90
CA HIS A 80 -13.60 6.79 9.50
C HIS A 80 -14.28 6.24 8.24
N SER A 81 -15.60 6.46 8.15
CA SER A 81 -16.38 6.17 6.95
C SER A 81 -16.27 7.34 5.96
N TYR A 82 -15.26 7.30 5.09
CA TYR A 82 -15.07 8.26 4.00
C TYR A 82 -15.80 7.81 2.72
N ASP A 83 -16.07 8.77 1.82
CA ASP A 83 -16.46 8.44 0.45
C ASP A 83 -15.31 7.73 -0.28
N LEU A 84 -15.65 6.76 -1.13
CA LEU A 84 -14.65 5.95 -1.83
C LEU A 84 -13.77 6.78 -2.78
N THR A 85 -14.29 7.88 -3.34
CA THR A 85 -13.53 8.80 -4.22
C THR A 85 -12.45 9.56 -3.45
N ASP A 86 -12.78 9.96 -2.23
CA ASP A 86 -11.84 10.61 -1.33
C ASP A 86 -10.78 9.61 -0.86
N LEU A 87 -11.18 8.38 -0.54
CA LEU A 87 -10.26 7.31 -0.14
C LEU A 87 -9.26 6.97 -1.25
N SER A 88 -9.70 6.82 -2.50
CA SER A 88 -8.78 6.51 -3.60
C SER A 88 -7.77 7.65 -3.82
N SER A 89 -8.24 8.89 -3.81
CA SER A 89 -7.39 10.08 -3.95
C SER A 89 -6.34 10.15 -2.84
N ARG A 90 -6.72 9.82 -1.61
CA ARG A 90 -5.80 9.77 -0.45
C ARG A 90 -4.78 8.64 -0.59
N VAL A 91 -5.17 7.46 -1.05
CA VAL A 91 -4.23 6.35 -1.29
C VAL A 91 -3.23 6.69 -2.40
N PHE A 92 -3.65 7.38 -3.46
CA PHE A 92 -2.71 7.88 -4.49
C PHE A 92 -1.76 8.96 -3.96
N GLN A 93 -2.20 9.80 -3.00
CA GLN A 93 -1.30 10.73 -2.32
C GLN A 93 -0.22 9.98 -1.50
N VAL A 94 -0.58 8.86 -0.86
CA VAL A 94 0.37 7.99 -0.16
C VAL A 94 1.38 7.39 -1.14
N GLU A 95 0.92 6.85 -2.28
CA GLU A 95 1.81 6.34 -3.34
C GLU A 95 2.80 7.41 -3.80
N SER A 96 2.31 8.64 -4.05
CA SER A 96 3.15 9.76 -4.48
C SER A 96 4.19 10.14 -3.42
N ALA A 97 3.80 10.23 -2.15
CA ALA A 97 4.71 10.52 -1.05
C ALA A 97 5.82 9.47 -0.94
N LEU A 98 5.47 8.19 -1.00
CA LEU A 98 6.44 7.08 -0.98
C LEU A 98 7.38 7.13 -2.20
N SER A 99 6.87 7.49 -3.37
CA SER A 99 7.66 7.63 -4.59
C SER A 99 8.68 8.76 -4.51
N VAL A 100 8.33 9.90 -3.88
CA VAL A 100 9.27 10.99 -3.62
C VAL A 100 10.39 10.55 -2.69
N ILE A 101 10.06 9.83 -1.61
CA ILE A 101 11.06 9.27 -0.68
C ILE A 101 11.98 8.28 -1.41
N ARG A 102 11.41 7.43 -2.27
CA ARG A 102 12.17 6.48 -3.08
C ARG A 102 13.13 7.15 -4.07
N ALA A 103 12.77 8.31 -4.62
CA ALA A 103 13.60 9.05 -5.56
C ALA A 103 14.84 9.69 -4.88
N VAL A 104 14.75 10.00 -3.60
CA VAL A 104 15.86 10.58 -2.82
C VAL A 104 16.66 9.51 -2.05
N ALA A 105 16.17 8.27 -2.02
CA ALA A 105 16.86 7.13 -1.44
C ALA A 105 18.17 6.85 -2.18
N PRO A 106 19.31 6.67 -1.48
CA PRO A 106 20.54 6.24 -2.12
C PRO A 106 20.36 4.86 -2.77
N GLU A 107 20.85 4.69 -4.00
CA GLU A 107 20.77 3.40 -4.70
C GLU A 107 21.50 2.27 -3.96
N SER A 108 22.54 2.62 -3.19
CA SER A 108 23.27 1.68 -2.34
C SER A 108 22.39 1.07 -1.25
N ALA A 109 21.33 1.76 -0.81
CA ALA A 109 20.40 1.32 0.23
C ALA A 109 19.35 0.34 -0.33
N GLY A 110 19.79 -0.73 -0.98
CA GLY A 110 18.92 -1.63 -1.74
C GLY A 110 17.79 -2.25 -0.92
N TYR A 111 17.98 -2.55 0.37
CA TYR A 111 16.91 -3.02 1.26
C TYR A 111 15.81 -1.97 1.41
N VAL A 112 16.17 -0.72 1.73
CA VAL A 112 15.21 0.39 1.87
C VAL A 112 14.49 0.65 0.55
N CYS A 113 15.24 0.68 -0.56
CA CYS A 113 14.69 0.83 -1.91
C CYS A 113 13.67 -0.27 -2.24
N ARG A 114 13.99 -1.54 -1.98
CA ARG A 114 13.07 -2.66 -2.24
C ARG A 114 11.80 -2.58 -1.38
N THR A 115 11.93 -2.20 -0.11
CA THR A 115 10.78 -2.03 0.78
C THR A 115 9.88 -0.88 0.32
N LEU A 116 10.47 0.25 -0.09
CA LEU A 116 9.74 1.38 -0.68
C LEU A 116 9.03 0.97 -1.98
N ASP A 117 9.72 0.29 -2.90
CA ASP A 117 9.14 -0.14 -4.18
C ASP A 117 7.92 -1.07 -3.97
N GLY A 118 8.00 -1.97 -2.98
CA GLY A 118 6.87 -2.81 -2.59
C GLY A 118 5.68 -2.02 -2.03
N ALA A 119 5.94 -1.05 -1.15
CA ALA A 119 4.89 -0.20 -0.58
C ALA A 119 4.22 0.71 -1.62
N ILE A 120 5.00 1.32 -2.53
CA ILE A 120 4.50 2.15 -3.64
C ILE A 120 3.54 1.33 -4.50
N LYS A 121 3.97 0.14 -4.90
CA LYS A 121 3.19 -0.75 -5.75
C LYS A 121 1.88 -1.17 -5.07
N LEU A 122 1.93 -1.51 -3.78
CA LEU A 122 0.74 -1.86 -3.01
C LEU A 122 -0.23 -0.68 -2.92
N ALA A 123 0.27 0.53 -2.68
CA ALA A 123 -0.55 1.74 -2.66
C ALA A 123 -1.25 1.98 -4.01
N GLY A 124 -0.52 1.89 -5.13
CA GLY A 124 -1.10 2.09 -6.46
C GLY A 124 -2.14 1.03 -6.82
N VAL A 125 -1.93 -0.23 -6.43
CA VAL A 125 -2.93 -1.28 -6.63
C VAL A 125 -4.15 -1.05 -5.73
N ALA A 126 -3.95 -0.66 -4.47
CA ALA A 126 -5.05 -0.35 -3.55
C ALA A 126 -5.90 0.83 -4.09
N GLY A 127 -5.26 1.92 -4.54
CA GLY A 127 -5.95 3.07 -5.14
C GLY A 127 -6.79 2.66 -6.36
N CYS A 128 -6.24 1.83 -7.24
CA CYS A 128 -6.97 1.26 -8.38
C CYS A 128 -8.19 0.43 -7.96
N LEU A 129 -8.04 -0.43 -6.95
CA LEU A 129 -9.14 -1.27 -6.47
C LEU A 129 -10.26 -0.47 -5.82
N ILE A 130 -9.93 0.57 -5.07
CA ILE A 130 -10.92 1.49 -4.51
C ILE A 130 -11.67 2.20 -5.64
N MET A 131 -10.97 2.66 -6.68
CA MET A 131 -11.60 3.25 -7.88
C MET A 131 -12.53 2.28 -8.60
N ASP A 132 -12.15 1.01 -8.73
CA ASP A 132 -13.00 -0.04 -9.33
C ASP A 132 -14.29 -0.26 -8.53
N CYS A 133 -14.29 0.00 -7.21
CA CYS A 133 -15.48 -0.04 -6.37
C CYS A 133 -16.45 1.13 -6.62
N ILE A 134 -15.96 2.27 -7.12
CA ILE A 134 -16.76 3.47 -7.43
C ILE A 134 -17.47 3.33 -8.77
N ALA A 135 -16.77 2.78 -9.78
CA ALA A 135 -17.27 2.63 -11.15
C ALA A 135 -17.29 1.16 -11.59
N PRO A 136 -18.16 0.32 -10.98
CA PRO A 136 -18.27 -1.08 -11.34
C PRO A 136 -18.59 -1.26 -12.84
N GLY A 137 -17.66 -1.83 -13.61
CA GLY A 137 -17.85 -2.11 -15.05
C GLY A 137 -16.80 -1.50 -15.99
N LYS A 138 -15.90 -0.64 -15.50
CA LYS A 138 -14.68 -0.28 -16.23
C LYS A 138 -13.51 -0.95 -15.51
N PRO A 139 -12.98 -2.09 -15.99
CA PRO A 139 -11.82 -2.70 -15.35
C PRO A 139 -10.65 -1.72 -15.38
N SER A 140 -10.14 -1.32 -14.22
CA SER A 140 -8.83 -0.71 -14.12
C SER A 140 -7.82 -1.61 -14.84
N SER A 141 -6.94 -0.99 -15.64
CA SER A 141 -5.84 -1.66 -16.34
C SER A 141 -4.79 -2.25 -15.38
N ALA A 142 -4.95 -2.06 -14.07
CA ALA A 142 -4.17 -2.74 -13.06
C ALA A 142 -4.32 -4.26 -13.24
N LYS A 143 -3.29 -4.91 -13.80
CA LYS A 143 -3.11 -6.35 -13.65
C LYS A 143 -3.02 -6.64 -12.15
N ILE A 144 -4.16 -6.90 -11.51
CA ILE A 144 -4.22 -7.21 -10.07
C ILE A 144 -3.29 -8.38 -9.83
N GLU A 145 -2.16 -8.09 -9.20
CA GLU A 145 -1.13 -9.08 -8.93
C GLU A 145 -1.68 -10.20 -8.06
N PRO A 146 -1.12 -11.41 -8.18
CA PRO A 146 -1.62 -12.59 -7.47
C PRO A 146 -1.77 -12.39 -5.96
N GLU A 147 -0.94 -11.55 -5.35
CA GLU A 147 -0.90 -11.28 -3.91
C GLU A 147 -2.09 -10.44 -3.47
N VAL A 148 -2.38 -9.34 -4.15
CA VAL A 148 -3.57 -8.53 -3.90
C VAL A 148 -4.85 -9.32 -4.21
N ARG A 149 -4.81 -10.20 -5.22
CA ARG A 149 -5.93 -11.13 -5.48
C ARG A 149 -6.12 -12.13 -4.33
N ARG A 150 -5.07 -12.53 -3.61
CA ARG A 150 -5.17 -13.38 -2.41
C ARG A 150 -5.71 -12.58 -1.22
N ALA A 151 -5.24 -11.35 -1.01
CA ALA A 151 -5.75 -10.47 0.03
C ALA A 151 -7.25 -10.19 -0.16
N ALA A 152 -7.67 -9.80 -1.37
CA ALA A 152 -9.07 -9.60 -1.72
C ALA A 152 -9.92 -10.89 -1.63
N ARG A 153 -9.34 -12.07 -1.90
CA ARG A 153 -10.05 -13.36 -1.70
C ARG A 153 -10.22 -13.70 -0.22
N ARG A 154 -9.20 -13.46 0.60
CA ARG A 154 -9.26 -13.66 2.05
C ARG A 154 -10.29 -12.71 2.67
N ALA A 155 -10.24 -11.44 2.28
CA ALA A 155 -11.21 -10.40 2.61
C ALA A 155 -12.66 -10.83 2.34
N ASN A 156 -12.94 -11.27 1.11
CA ASN A 156 -14.28 -11.69 0.71
C ASN A 156 -14.73 -12.96 1.45
N LYS A 157 -13.82 -13.88 1.74
CA LYS A 157 -14.14 -15.06 2.54
C LYS A 157 -14.50 -14.67 3.97
N GLU A 158 -13.74 -13.76 4.58
CA GLU A 158 -14.00 -13.27 5.94
C GLU A 158 -15.31 -12.46 6.00
N ALA A 159 -15.59 -11.62 4.99
CA ALA A 159 -16.83 -10.85 4.87
C ALA A 159 -18.09 -11.70 4.65
N ALA A 160 -17.97 -12.84 3.94
CA ALA A 160 -19.10 -13.75 3.71
C ALA A 160 -19.49 -14.57 4.95
N HIS A 161 -18.66 -14.55 5.99
CA HIS A 161 -18.86 -15.27 7.24
C HIS A 161 -19.12 -14.33 8.44
N ALA A 162 -19.17 -13.02 8.23
CA ALA A 162 -19.51 -12.00 9.20
C ALA A 162 -20.95 -11.50 9.02
#